data_AF-A0A2D8GAX1-F1
#
_entry.id   AF-A0A2D8GAX1-F1
#
_cell.length_a   1.000
_cell.length_b   1.000
_cell.length_c   1.000
_cell.angle_alpha   90.00
_cell.angle_beta   90.00
_cell.angle_gamma   90.00
#
_symmetry.space_group_name_H-M   'P 1'
#
loop_
_entity.id
_entity.type
_entity.pdbx_description
1 polymer ?
#
loop_
_entity_poly.entity_id
_entity_poly.type
_entity_poly.pdbx_seq_one_letter_code
_entity_poly.pdbx_strand_id
1 'polypeptide(L)'
;NNEMFNSDFGLATSKFIDLRTEELRKKQFDKSLINIKEDLDNDSLNQLVECYVNIANADDFIHENEVYLIKQAIETWSLDFNLEKPTSGKKLKLKN
;
A
#
# COMPACT_ATOMS: atom_id res chain seq x y z
N ASN A 1 19.85 27.39 -4.82
CA ASN A 1 19.37 26.03 -5.17
C ASN A 1 20.05 24.85 -4.46
N ASN A 2 21.11 25.01 -3.65
CA ASN A 2 21.67 23.89 -2.87
C ASN A 2 21.03 23.72 -1.47
N GLU A 3 20.52 24.78 -0.86
CA GLU A 3 19.97 24.71 0.50
C GLU A 3 18.62 23.99 0.56
N MET A 4 17.76 24.19 -0.43
CA MET A 4 16.47 23.49 -0.54
C MET A 4 16.68 21.99 -0.76
N PHE A 5 17.63 21.62 -1.65
CA PHE A 5 17.98 20.21 -1.86
C PHE A 5 18.54 19.54 -0.59
N ASN A 6 19.42 20.22 0.15
CA ASN A 6 19.95 19.68 1.42
C ASN A 6 18.87 19.58 2.50
N SER A 7 17.91 20.51 2.54
CA SER A 7 16.79 20.47 3.47
C SER A 7 15.83 19.33 3.15
N ASP A 8 15.45 19.17 1.87
CA ASP A 8 14.58 18.10 1.41
C ASP A 8 15.25 16.73 1.57
N PHE A 9 16.56 16.64 1.29
CA PHE A 9 17.35 15.43 1.51
C PHE A 9 17.44 15.07 3.00
N GLY A 10 17.68 16.06 3.87
CA GLY A 10 17.68 15.87 5.32
C GLY A 10 16.32 15.43 5.85
N LEU A 11 15.23 16.01 5.34
CA LEU A 11 13.86 15.66 5.71
C LEU A 11 13.49 14.26 5.23
N ALA A 12 13.80 13.93 3.99
CA ALA A 12 13.57 12.60 3.42
C ALA A 12 14.36 11.53 4.19
N THR A 13 15.64 11.81 4.50
CA THR A 13 16.50 10.90 5.26
C THR A 13 16.01 10.72 6.69
N SER A 14 15.58 11.79 7.37
CA SER A 14 15.02 11.71 8.72
C SER A 14 13.73 10.88 8.74
N LYS A 15 12.79 11.15 7.82
CA LYS A 15 11.57 10.35 7.67
C LYS A 15 11.88 8.89 7.37
N PHE A 16 12.87 8.61 6.53
CA PHE A 16 13.29 7.25 6.22
C PHE A 16 13.91 6.52 7.43
N ILE A 17 14.72 7.23 8.23
CA ILE A 17 15.27 6.71 9.49
C ILE A 17 14.16 6.45 10.51
N ASP A 18 13.14 7.30 10.57
CA ASP A 18 12.03 7.14 11.50
C ASP A 18 11.14 5.94 11.15
N LEU A 19 11.00 5.58 9.87
CA LEU A 19 10.20 4.43 9.41
C LEU A 19 10.89 3.05 9.60
N ARG A 20 11.95 2.96 10.40
CA ARG A 20 12.74 1.72 10.59
C ARG A 20 11.91 0.53 11.07
N THR A 21 10.84 0.75 11.84
CA THR A 21 9.98 -0.34 12.33
C THR A 21 8.85 -0.65 11.35
N GLU A 22 8.44 -1.92 11.31
CA GLU A 22 7.30 -2.35 10.50
C GLU A 22 6.00 -1.63 10.91
N GLU A 23 5.83 -1.37 12.21
CA GLU A 23 4.68 -0.63 12.74
C GLU A 23 4.61 0.80 12.20
N LEU A 24 5.74 1.51 12.14
CA LEU A 24 5.77 2.89 11.64
C LEU A 24 5.53 2.93 10.13
N ARG A 25 6.01 1.92 9.39
CA ARG A 25 5.69 1.76 7.96
C ARG A 25 4.20 1.53 7.73
N LYS A 26 3.57 0.67 8.53
CA LYS A 26 2.11 0.44 8.47
C LYS A 26 1.34 1.73 8.77
N LYS A 27 1.67 2.44 9.85
CA LYS A 27 1.04 3.74 10.18
C LYS A 27 1.19 4.79 9.07
N GLN A 28 2.36 4.85 8.43
CA GLN A 28 2.58 5.78 7.33
C GLN A 28 1.77 5.38 6.09
N PHE A 29 1.65 4.08 5.84
CA PHE A 29 0.79 3.55 4.78
C PHE A 29 -0.68 3.89 5.03
N ASP A 30 -1.18 3.66 6.24
CA ASP A 30 -2.58 3.98 6.61
C ASP A 30 -2.89 5.47 6.40
N LYS A 31 -1.98 6.37 6.80
CA LYS A 31 -2.12 7.81 6.53
C LYS A 31 -2.18 8.11 5.03
N SER A 32 -1.39 7.40 4.24
CA SER A 32 -1.36 7.59 2.78
C SER A 32 -2.67 7.13 2.15
N LEU A 33 -3.26 6.03 2.62
CA LEU A 33 -4.56 5.55 2.15
C LEU A 33 -5.69 6.55 2.39
N ILE A 34 -5.69 7.22 3.56
CA ILE A 34 -6.67 8.26 3.89
C ILE A 34 -6.56 9.42 2.89
N ASN A 35 -5.35 9.95 2.68
CA ASN A 35 -5.13 11.05 1.74
C ASN A 35 -5.55 10.67 0.32
N ILE A 36 -5.23 9.45 -0.13
CA ILE A 36 -5.61 8.97 -1.48
C ILE A 36 -7.13 8.92 -1.66
N LYS A 37 -7.88 8.54 -0.61
CA LYS A 37 -9.36 8.50 -0.65
C LYS A 37 -9.97 9.89 -0.81
N GLU A 38 -9.30 10.93 -0.34
CA GLU A 38 -9.78 12.32 -0.50
C GLU A 38 -9.62 12.82 -1.94
N ASP A 39 -8.63 12.30 -2.67
CA ASP A 39 -8.27 12.77 -4.03
C ASP A 39 -8.83 11.90 -5.17
N LEU A 40 -9.26 10.66 -4.90
CA LEU A 40 -9.69 9.70 -5.92
C LEU A 40 -11.14 9.22 -5.74
N ASP A 41 -11.83 8.97 -6.86
CA ASP A 41 -13.14 8.34 -6.89
C ASP A 41 -13.07 6.81 -6.72
N ASN A 42 -14.21 6.18 -6.46
CA ASN A 42 -14.27 4.74 -6.21
C ASN A 42 -13.80 3.86 -7.37
N ASP A 43 -14.02 4.25 -8.64
CA ASP A 43 -13.51 3.47 -9.78
C ASP A 43 -11.99 3.53 -9.84
N SER A 44 -11.40 4.71 -9.60
CA SER A 44 -9.95 4.89 -9.47
C SER A 44 -9.37 4.08 -8.30
N LEU A 45 -10.05 4.06 -7.14
CA LEU A 45 -9.64 3.26 -5.99
C LEU A 45 -9.73 1.75 -6.27
N ASN A 46 -10.75 1.30 -6.99
CA ASN A 46 -10.87 -0.10 -7.42
C ASN A 46 -9.70 -0.53 -8.29
N GLN A 47 -9.36 0.29 -9.30
CA GLN A 47 -8.20 0.04 -10.17
C GLN A 47 -6.88 0.02 -9.38
N LEU A 48 -6.76 0.88 -8.35
CA LEU A 48 -5.57 0.92 -7.52
C LEU A 48 -5.40 -0.37 -6.69
N VAL A 49 -6.49 -0.93 -6.15
CA VAL A 49 -6.45 -2.23 -5.48
C VAL A 49 -6.08 -3.36 -6.44
N GLU A 50 -6.64 -3.36 -7.66
CA GLU A 50 -6.26 -4.32 -8.70
C GLU A 50 -4.77 -4.24 -9.04
N CYS A 51 -4.23 -3.03 -9.15
CA CYS A 51 -2.80 -2.79 -9.34
C CYS A 51 -1.96 -3.39 -8.20
N TYR A 52 -2.35 -3.19 -6.93
CA TYR A 52 -1.62 -3.79 -5.81
C TYR A 52 -1.63 -5.33 -5.86
N VAL A 53 -2.77 -5.93 -6.23
CA VAL A 53 -2.87 -7.38 -6.42
C VAL A 53 -1.99 -7.87 -7.57
N ASN A 54 -1.94 -7.13 -8.67
CA ASN A 54 -1.09 -7.46 -9.81
C ASN A 54 0.40 -7.37 -9.48
N ILE A 55 0.81 -6.37 -8.70
CA ILE A 55 2.19 -6.21 -8.21
C ILE A 55 2.56 -7.39 -7.31
N ALA A 56 1.75 -7.70 -6.30
CA ALA A 56 2.02 -8.83 -5.39
C ALA A 56 2.06 -10.19 -6.13
N ASN A 57 1.27 -10.34 -7.20
CA ASN A 57 1.26 -11.54 -8.04
C ASN A 57 2.41 -11.61 -9.08
N ALA A 58 3.17 -10.53 -9.25
CA ALA A 58 4.32 -10.49 -10.16
C ALA A 58 5.55 -11.18 -9.54
N ASP A 59 5.65 -11.16 -8.21
CA ASP A 59 6.66 -11.89 -7.47
C ASP A 59 6.37 -13.40 -7.45
N ASP A 60 7.44 -14.21 -7.35
CA ASP A 60 7.33 -15.67 -7.25
C ASP A 60 6.59 -16.11 -5.98
N PHE A 61 6.64 -15.30 -4.92
CA PHE A 61 5.99 -15.55 -3.63
C PHE A 61 5.32 -14.29 -3.09
N ILE A 62 4.08 -14.49 -2.64
CA ILE A 62 3.26 -13.42 -2.04
C ILE A 62 3.57 -13.36 -0.55
N HIS A 63 4.08 -12.23 -0.07
CA HIS A 63 4.41 -12.04 1.34
C HIS A 63 3.17 -11.68 2.16
N GLU A 64 3.16 -12.08 3.43
CA GLU A 64 2.02 -11.79 4.32
C GLU A 64 1.80 -10.29 4.53
N ASN A 65 2.87 -9.49 4.50
CA ASN A 65 2.77 -8.05 4.59
C ASN A 65 2.07 -7.44 3.37
N GLU A 66 2.28 -7.96 2.17
CA GLU A 66 1.59 -7.46 0.96
C GLU A 66 0.09 -7.75 1.03
N VAL A 67 -0.28 -8.96 1.45
CA VAL A 67 -1.67 -9.35 1.70
C VAL A 67 -2.31 -8.43 2.74
N TYR A 68 -1.59 -8.11 3.81
CA TYR A 68 -2.07 -7.19 4.85
C TYR A 68 -2.32 -5.79 4.28
N LEU A 69 -1.36 -5.23 3.53
CA LEU A 69 -1.47 -3.89 2.94
C LEU A 69 -2.66 -3.77 1.98
N ILE A 70 -2.87 -4.79 1.13
CA ILE A 70 -4.00 -4.83 0.19
C ILE A 70 -5.33 -4.89 0.95
N LYS A 71 -5.43 -5.71 2.01
CA LYS A 71 -6.64 -5.76 2.85
C LYS A 71 -6.91 -4.43 3.54
N GLN A 72 -5.88 -3.78 4.09
CA GLN A 72 -6.04 -2.46 4.72
C GLN A 72 -6.53 -1.40 3.73
N ALA A 73 -6.06 -1.43 2.48
CA ALA A 73 -6.55 -0.53 1.43
C ALA A 73 -8.05 -0.76 1.14
N ILE A 74 -8.47 -2.01 0.94
CA ILE A 74 -9.88 -2.37 0.72
C ILE A 74 -10.77 -1.91 1.87
N GLU A 75 -10.35 -2.19 3.12
CA GLU A 75 -11.10 -1.80 4.33
C GLU A 75 -11.19 -0.28 4.49
N THR A 76 -10.07 0.44 4.34
CA THR A 76 -10.00 1.91 4.49
C THR A 76 -10.85 2.63 3.44
N TRP A 77 -10.84 2.11 2.21
CA TRP A 77 -11.62 2.67 1.12
C TRP A 77 -13.08 2.20 1.11
N SER A 78 -13.41 1.18 1.91
CA SER A 78 -14.74 0.58 2.00
C SER A 78 -15.21 0.01 0.66
N LEU A 79 -14.28 -0.65 -0.04
CA LEU A 79 -14.55 -1.26 -1.33
C LEU A 79 -15.19 -2.64 -1.14
N ASP A 80 -16.06 -3.02 -2.05
CA ASP A 80 -16.76 -4.31 -2.02
C ASP A 80 -15.92 -5.42 -2.65
N PHE A 81 -14.69 -5.59 -2.13
CA PHE A 81 -13.76 -6.62 -2.53
C PHE A 81 -13.49 -7.58 -1.37
N ASN A 82 -13.48 -8.87 -1.68
CA ASN A 82 -12.94 -9.89 -0.79
C ASN A 82 -11.62 -10.42 -1.35
N LEU A 83 -10.55 -10.29 -0.56
CA LEU A 83 -9.22 -10.75 -0.94
C LEU A 83 -9.03 -12.21 -0.51
N GLU A 84 -9.06 -13.13 -1.47
CA GLU A 84 -8.79 -14.54 -1.21
C GLU A 84 -7.29 -14.80 -1.14
N LYS A 85 -6.80 -15.14 0.06
CA LYS A 85 -5.41 -15.59 0.23
C LYS A 85 -5.25 -16.98 -0.40
N PRO A 86 -4.35 -17.15 -1.37
CA PRO A 86 -4.10 -18.44 -1.98
C PRO A 86 -3.45 -19.44 -1.01
N THR A 87 -3.78 -20.73 -1.15
CA THR A 87 -2.90 -21.81 -0.69
C THR A 87 -1.62 -21.83 -1.51
N SER A 88 -0.48 -22.15 -0.88
CA SER A 88 0.89 -22.11 -1.42
C SER A 88 0.99 -22.33 -2.93
N GLY A 89 1.64 -21.39 -3.65
CA GLY A 89 1.88 -21.44 -5.10
C GLY A 89 0.73 -20.94 -5.99
N LYS A 90 -0.31 -20.30 -5.42
CA LYS A 90 -1.40 -19.67 -6.20
C LYS A 90 -1.36 -18.14 -6.09
N LYS A 91 -1.99 -17.47 -7.06
CA LYS A 91 -2.12 -16.01 -7.14
C LYS A 91 -3.25 -15.47 -6.25
N LEU A 92 -3.09 -14.27 -5.71
CA LEU A 92 -4.15 -13.48 -5.07
C LEU A 92 -5.26 -13.18 -6.08
N LYS A 93 -6.50 -13.22 -5.60
CA LYS A 93 -7.70 -12.89 -6.39
C LYS A 93 -8.63 -11.99 -5.60
N LEU A 94 -9.22 -11.02 -6.29
CA LEU A 94 -10.32 -10.20 -5.81
C LEU A 94 -11.64 -10.88 -6.20
N LYS A 95 -12.60 -10.87 -5.29
CA LYS A 95 -13.99 -11.27 -5.55
C LYS A 95 -14.93 -10.15 -5.11
N ASN A 96 -15.96 -9.89 -5.92
CA ASN A 96 -17.10 -9.03 -5.60
C ASN A 96 -18.33 -9.91 -5.43
#